data_AF-A0A0D3CFR7-F1
#
_entry.id   AF-A0A0D3CFR7-F1
#
_cell.length_a   1.000
_cell.length_b   1.000
_cell.length_c   1.000
_cell.angle_alpha   90.00
_cell.angle_beta   90.00
_cell.angle_gamma   90.00
#
_symmetry.space_group_name_H-M   'P 1'
#
loop_
_entity.id
_entity.type
_entity.pdbx_description
1 polymer ?
#
loop_
_entity_poly.entity_id
_entity_poly.type
_entity_poly.pdbx_seq_one_letter_code
_entity_poly.pdbx_strand_id
1 'polypeptide(L)'
;MASANRQQNKLHATFKAMFKTDADNFQKLLECLEPLRQNHVQVDSFMLSDLLSFFLTPTRMVKHVQVLTTIPYKDVRDSVLSKAYSLGICPQSHEMNLLHIYEVCEWMKTRTGTEAIVEVQRTEKLKRRAISQGRTVAESAMIRAFNAQLAEYSSELKKALQDDSVGLQDKYWPVSVFNVDTNISQEEAVLAYCRNDGVKGGLFKYVEGLIERKMKNFAIREASKLRVVLKEMQCFGVPVDEDVEVEFSPTKDANCRVGGKRKSVLGHSGETSYEMKKRPKQNK
;
A
#
# COMPACT_ATOMS: atom_id res chain seq x y z
N MET A 1 -39.59 -36.80 23.73
CA MET A 1 -39.98 -36.36 22.36
C MET A 1 -38.96 -35.45 21.66
N ALA A 2 -38.06 -34.72 22.37
CA ALA A 2 -37.07 -33.83 21.74
C ALA A 2 -35.93 -34.52 20.94
N SER A 3 -35.63 -35.80 21.22
CA SER A 3 -34.51 -36.53 20.59
C SER A 3 -34.82 -37.01 19.16
N ALA A 4 -36.04 -37.50 18.91
CA ALA A 4 -36.47 -37.96 17.58
C ALA A 4 -36.54 -36.82 16.56
N ASN A 5 -36.96 -35.62 17.00
CA ASN A 5 -37.04 -34.42 16.17
C ASN A 5 -35.64 -33.90 15.76
N ARG A 6 -34.62 -34.08 16.62
CA ARG A 6 -33.22 -33.78 16.28
C ARG A 6 -32.64 -34.75 15.25
N GLN A 7 -32.97 -36.04 15.32
CA GLN A 7 -32.48 -37.03 14.35
C GLN A 7 -33.17 -36.88 12.97
N GLN A 8 -34.46 -36.58 12.92
CA GLN A 8 -35.16 -36.27 11.67
C GLN A 8 -34.63 -35.00 11.00
N ASN A 9 -34.38 -33.93 11.77
CA ASN A 9 -33.78 -32.70 11.22
C ASN A 9 -32.37 -32.93 10.69
N LYS A 10 -31.59 -33.80 11.34
CA LYS A 10 -30.23 -34.16 10.88
C LYS A 10 -30.29 -34.97 9.58
N LEU A 11 -31.18 -35.95 9.47
CA LEU A 11 -31.38 -36.75 8.25
C LEU A 11 -31.91 -35.90 7.09
N HIS A 12 -32.86 -35.01 7.33
CA HIS A 12 -33.40 -34.10 6.32
C HIS A 12 -32.34 -33.11 5.82
N ALA A 13 -31.45 -32.62 6.69
CA ALA A 13 -30.32 -31.79 6.29
C ALA A 13 -29.30 -32.57 5.43
N THR A 14 -29.01 -33.83 5.78
CA THR A 14 -28.12 -34.70 4.99
C THR A 14 -28.73 -35.03 3.62
N PHE A 15 -30.03 -35.31 3.56
CA PHE A 15 -30.75 -35.60 2.33
C PHE A 15 -30.80 -34.36 1.42
N LYS A 16 -31.11 -33.18 1.96
CA LYS A 16 -31.06 -31.91 1.21
C LYS A 16 -29.65 -31.55 0.73
N ALA A 17 -28.61 -31.97 1.45
CA ALA A 17 -27.22 -31.82 1.01
C ALA A 17 -26.84 -32.77 -0.13
N MET A 18 -27.45 -33.97 -0.20
CA MET A 18 -27.26 -34.93 -1.30
C MET A 18 -27.85 -34.48 -2.64
N PHE A 19 -28.85 -33.59 -2.62
CA PHE A 19 -29.51 -33.07 -3.83
C PHE A 19 -29.19 -31.59 -4.13
N LYS A 20 -28.12 -31.01 -3.57
CA LYS A 20 -27.67 -29.67 -3.98
C LYS A 20 -27.22 -29.73 -5.44
N THR A 21 -27.95 -29.04 -6.31
CA THR A 21 -27.62 -28.93 -7.72
C THR A 21 -26.41 -28.01 -7.92
N ASP A 22 -25.73 -28.11 -9.07
CA ASP A 22 -24.65 -27.18 -9.41
C ASP A 22 -25.14 -25.72 -9.47
N ALA A 23 -26.40 -25.51 -9.85
CA ALA A 23 -27.07 -24.20 -9.77
C ALA A 23 -27.17 -23.70 -8.31
N ASP A 24 -27.57 -24.56 -7.36
CA ASP A 24 -27.63 -24.20 -5.94
C ASP A 24 -26.24 -23.87 -5.37
N ASN A 25 -25.19 -24.52 -5.86
CA ASN A 25 -23.82 -24.27 -5.43
C ASN A 25 -23.25 -23.01 -6.09
N PHE A 26 -23.65 -22.73 -7.33
CA PHE A 26 -23.31 -21.50 -8.03
C PHE A 26 -23.97 -20.28 -7.39
N GLN A 27 -25.24 -20.38 -6.97
CA GLN A 27 -25.90 -19.30 -6.24
C GLN A 27 -25.15 -18.96 -4.93
N LYS A 28 -24.70 -19.99 -4.18
CA LYS A 28 -23.87 -19.78 -2.99
C LYS A 28 -22.53 -19.12 -3.31
N LEU A 29 -21.96 -19.41 -4.47
CA LEU A 29 -20.75 -18.75 -4.92
C LEU A 29 -20.99 -17.26 -5.17
N LEU A 30 -22.06 -16.91 -5.87
CA LEU A 30 -22.43 -15.50 -6.10
C LEU A 30 -22.65 -14.76 -4.78
N GLU A 31 -23.34 -15.37 -3.82
CA GLU A 31 -23.50 -14.83 -2.46
C GLU A 31 -22.15 -14.61 -1.75
N CYS A 32 -21.19 -15.54 -1.92
CA CYS A 32 -19.85 -15.41 -1.35
C CYS A 32 -19.03 -14.31 -2.03
N LEU A 33 -19.32 -14.01 -3.30
CA LEU A 33 -18.67 -12.96 -4.10
C LEU A 33 -19.28 -11.58 -3.89
N GLU A 34 -20.46 -11.49 -3.27
CA GLU A 34 -21.18 -10.23 -3.01
C GLU A 34 -20.28 -9.11 -2.45
N PRO A 35 -19.36 -9.36 -1.49
CA PRO A 35 -18.49 -8.30 -0.97
C PRO A 35 -17.58 -7.65 -2.02
N LEU A 36 -17.30 -8.34 -3.14
CA LEU A 36 -16.49 -7.84 -4.25
C LEU A 36 -17.25 -6.87 -5.16
N ARG A 37 -18.58 -6.85 -5.12
CA ARG A 37 -19.35 -5.82 -5.84
C ARG A 37 -19.00 -4.42 -5.33
N GLN A 38 -18.79 -4.29 -4.02
CA GLN A 38 -18.31 -3.04 -3.42
C GLN A 38 -16.94 -2.64 -3.96
N ASN A 39 -16.12 -3.61 -4.39
CA ASN A 39 -14.80 -3.42 -4.98
C ASN A 39 -14.86 -3.28 -6.51
N HIS A 40 -16.02 -2.95 -7.09
CA HIS A 40 -16.25 -2.76 -8.53
C HIS A 40 -16.02 -4.00 -9.41
N VAL A 41 -16.09 -5.21 -8.84
CA VAL A 41 -16.08 -6.45 -9.62
C VAL A 41 -17.48 -6.73 -10.17
N GLN A 42 -17.57 -7.06 -11.46
CA GLN A 42 -18.84 -7.31 -12.16
C GLN A 42 -19.41 -8.71 -11.85
N VAL A 43 -19.78 -8.96 -10.59
CA VAL A 43 -20.23 -10.30 -10.15
C VAL A 43 -21.48 -10.78 -10.90
N ASP A 44 -22.36 -9.86 -11.31
CA ASP A 44 -23.59 -10.19 -12.05
C ASP A 44 -23.36 -10.74 -13.46
N SER A 45 -22.18 -10.52 -14.04
CA SER A 45 -21.87 -11.02 -15.39
C SER A 45 -21.38 -12.47 -15.38
N PHE A 46 -21.16 -13.08 -14.22
CA PHE A 46 -20.60 -14.42 -14.11
C PHE A 46 -21.65 -15.50 -14.36
N MET A 47 -21.28 -16.47 -15.20
CA MET A 47 -22.12 -17.61 -15.54
C MET A 47 -21.51 -18.92 -15.05
N LEU A 48 -22.35 -19.92 -14.79
CA LEU A 48 -21.88 -21.26 -14.43
C LEU A 48 -21.00 -21.88 -15.55
N SER A 49 -21.30 -21.56 -16.81
CA SER A 49 -20.49 -21.97 -17.97
C SER A 49 -19.05 -21.50 -17.89
N ASP A 50 -18.81 -20.29 -17.39
CA ASP A 50 -17.47 -19.72 -17.26
C ASP A 50 -16.65 -20.56 -16.30
N LEU A 51 -17.25 -20.94 -15.17
CA LEU A 51 -16.61 -21.74 -14.14
C LEU A 51 -16.22 -23.13 -14.66
N LEU A 52 -17.11 -23.77 -15.42
CA LEU A 52 -16.87 -25.08 -16.04
C LEU A 52 -15.79 -25.00 -17.12
N SER A 53 -15.71 -23.89 -17.87
CA SER A 53 -14.67 -23.67 -18.89
C SER A 53 -13.25 -23.64 -18.31
N PHE A 54 -13.12 -23.27 -17.03
CA PHE A 54 -11.86 -23.27 -16.29
C PHE A 54 -11.62 -24.54 -15.47
N PHE A 55 -12.44 -25.59 -15.64
CA PHE A 55 -12.39 -26.82 -14.84
C PHE A 55 -12.51 -26.59 -13.32
N LEU A 56 -13.20 -25.51 -12.93
CA LEU A 56 -13.50 -25.18 -11.55
C LEU A 56 -14.91 -25.66 -11.18
N THR A 57 -15.11 -26.07 -9.93
CA THR A 57 -16.43 -26.40 -9.40
C THR A 57 -16.91 -25.31 -8.44
N PRO A 58 -18.21 -24.99 -8.37
CA PRO A 58 -18.69 -23.91 -7.51
C PRO A 58 -18.28 -24.12 -6.04
N THR A 59 -18.36 -25.36 -5.57
CA THR A 59 -17.94 -25.76 -4.22
C THR A 59 -16.46 -25.50 -3.95
N ARG A 60 -15.57 -25.76 -4.93
CA ARG A 60 -14.15 -25.43 -4.80
C ARG A 60 -13.96 -23.92 -4.77
N MET A 61 -14.59 -23.20 -5.71
CA MET A 61 -14.45 -21.76 -5.81
C MET A 61 -14.88 -21.03 -4.53
N VAL A 62 -16.00 -21.43 -3.91
CA VAL A 62 -16.47 -20.88 -2.62
C VAL A 62 -15.37 -20.91 -1.56
N LYS A 63 -14.65 -22.04 -1.40
CA LYS A 63 -13.58 -22.18 -0.41
C LYS A 63 -12.39 -21.24 -0.68
N HIS A 64 -12.12 -20.94 -1.95
CA HIS A 64 -11.01 -20.07 -2.33
C HIS A 64 -11.38 -18.59 -2.13
N VAL A 65 -12.55 -18.19 -2.62
CA VAL A 65 -13.04 -16.80 -2.56
C VAL A 65 -13.15 -16.29 -1.12
N GLN A 66 -13.48 -17.18 -0.17
CA GLN A 66 -13.56 -16.82 1.26
C GLN A 66 -12.28 -16.17 1.79
N VAL A 67 -11.10 -16.50 1.27
CA VAL A 67 -9.84 -15.87 1.73
C VAL A 67 -9.83 -14.36 1.46
N LEU A 68 -10.41 -13.94 0.34
CA LEU A 68 -10.55 -12.53 -0.03
C LEU A 68 -11.79 -11.88 0.60
N THR A 69 -12.93 -12.58 0.58
CA THR A 69 -14.22 -11.99 0.97
C THR A 69 -14.49 -11.99 2.47
N THR A 70 -13.74 -12.76 3.26
CA THR A 70 -13.76 -12.67 4.73
C THR A 70 -13.04 -11.45 5.29
N ILE A 71 -12.24 -10.74 4.47
CA ILE A 71 -11.66 -9.46 4.87
C ILE A 71 -12.80 -8.45 5.03
N PRO A 72 -13.08 -7.96 6.26
CA PRO A 72 -14.32 -7.23 6.52
C PRO A 72 -14.33 -5.83 5.90
N TYR A 73 -13.16 -5.17 5.87
CA TYR A 73 -13.07 -3.79 5.43
C TYR A 73 -12.83 -3.70 3.91
N LYS A 74 -13.66 -2.87 3.25
CA LYS A 74 -13.61 -2.61 1.80
C LYS A 74 -12.25 -2.07 1.35
N ASP A 75 -11.73 -1.07 2.07
CA ASP A 75 -10.42 -0.42 1.82
C ASP A 75 -9.25 -1.43 1.81
N VAL A 76 -9.30 -2.43 2.69
CA VAL A 76 -8.31 -3.51 2.74
C VAL A 76 -8.47 -4.43 1.51
N ARG A 77 -9.69 -4.79 1.13
CA ARG A 77 -9.93 -5.59 -0.10
C ARG A 77 -9.47 -4.86 -1.35
N ASP A 78 -9.81 -3.58 -1.48
CA ASP A 78 -9.37 -2.71 -2.60
C ASP A 78 -7.84 -2.68 -2.67
N SER A 79 -7.16 -2.54 -1.53
CA SER A 79 -5.70 -2.50 -1.46
C SER A 79 -5.06 -3.86 -1.78
N VAL A 80 -5.69 -4.98 -1.41
CA VAL A 80 -5.24 -6.32 -1.81
C VAL A 80 -5.37 -6.51 -3.32
N LEU A 81 -6.49 -6.12 -3.90
CA LEU A 81 -6.72 -6.20 -5.35
C LEU A 81 -5.76 -5.29 -6.13
N SER A 82 -5.55 -4.05 -5.66
CA SER A 82 -4.56 -3.13 -6.22
C SER A 82 -3.15 -3.71 -6.15
N LYS A 83 -2.79 -4.38 -5.05
CA LYS A 83 -1.51 -5.06 -4.92
C LYS A 83 -1.38 -6.22 -5.91
N ALA A 84 -2.42 -7.04 -6.08
CA ALA A 84 -2.42 -8.13 -7.05
C ALA A 84 -2.31 -7.62 -8.49
N TYR A 85 -3.01 -6.53 -8.83
CA TYR A 85 -2.89 -5.83 -10.10
C TYR A 85 -1.45 -5.34 -10.36
N SER A 86 -0.82 -4.71 -9.37
CA SER A 86 0.58 -4.23 -9.50
C SER A 86 1.60 -5.36 -9.72
N LEU A 87 1.23 -6.60 -9.41
CA LEU A 87 2.06 -7.79 -9.60
C LEU A 87 1.72 -8.55 -10.89
N GLY A 88 0.77 -8.04 -11.70
CA GLY A 88 0.30 -8.68 -12.92
C GLY A 88 -0.50 -9.95 -12.70
N ILE A 89 -1.08 -10.15 -11.51
CA ILE A 89 -1.83 -11.37 -11.15
C ILE A 89 -3.27 -11.28 -11.65
N CYS A 90 -3.83 -10.08 -11.69
CA CYS A 90 -5.19 -9.84 -12.19
C CYS A 90 -5.24 -8.50 -12.94
N PRO A 91 -6.22 -8.31 -13.84
CA PRO A 91 -6.49 -7.00 -14.42
C PRO A 91 -7.14 -6.06 -13.39
N GLN A 92 -7.59 -4.89 -13.86
CA GLN A 92 -8.35 -3.96 -13.02
C GLN A 92 -9.66 -4.61 -12.54
N SER A 93 -10.18 -4.18 -11.39
CA SER A 93 -11.29 -4.85 -10.71
C SER A 93 -12.54 -5.03 -11.59
N HIS A 94 -12.84 -4.08 -12.46
CA HIS A 94 -14.01 -4.12 -13.35
C HIS A 94 -13.87 -5.07 -14.55
N GLU A 95 -12.66 -5.57 -14.82
CA GLU A 95 -12.33 -6.51 -15.90
C GLU A 95 -12.08 -7.94 -15.36
N MET A 96 -12.20 -8.13 -14.04
CA MET A 96 -11.93 -9.43 -13.42
C MET A 96 -13.03 -10.45 -13.76
N ASN A 97 -12.60 -11.64 -14.15
CA ASN A 97 -13.46 -12.81 -14.31
C ASN A 97 -13.23 -13.80 -13.14
N LEU A 98 -13.97 -14.91 -13.15
CA LEU A 98 -13.86 -15.94 -12.11
C LEU A 98 -12.45 -16.57 -12.01
N LEU A 99 -11.73 -16.69 -13.12
CA LEU A 99 -10.36 -17.20 -13.12
C LEU A 99 -9.40 -16.23 -12.41
N HIS A 100 -9.47 -14.94 -12.74
CA HIS A 100 -8.63 -13.92 -12.07
C HIS A 100 -8.90 -13.86 -10.56
N ILE A 101 -10.17 -14.00 -10.14
CA ILE A 101 -10.50 -14.07 -8.71
C ILE A 101 -9.88 -15.31 -8.06
N TYR A 102 -9.93 -16.46 -8.75
CA TYR A 102 -9.31 -17.69 -8.27
C TYR A 102 -7.80 -17.53 -8.13
N GLU A 103 -7.13 -16.94 -9.12
CA GLU A 103 -5.68 -16.69 -9.12
C GLU A 103 -5.25 -15.76 -8.00
N VAL A 104 -5.99 -14.66 -7.76
CA VAL A 104 -5.77 -13.79 -6.60
C VAL A 104 -5.90 -14.59 -5.31
N CYS A 105 -6.96 -15.39 -5.15
CA CYS A 105 -7.18 -16.17 -3.93
C CYS A 105 -6.10 -17.25 -3.72
N GLU A 106 -5.57 -17.85 -4.79
CA GLU A 106 -4.44 -18.78 -4.71
C GLU A 106 -3.15 -18.06 -4.33
N TRP A 107 -2.87 -16.93 -4.97
CA TRP A 107 -1.72 -16.10 -4.62
C TRP A 107 -1.75 -15.70 -3.15
N MET A 108 -2.91 -15.31 -2.61
CA MET A 108 -3.06 -14.93 -1.20
C MET A 108 -2.65 -16.04 -0.22
N LYS A 109 -2.69 -17.31 -0.63
CA LYS A 109 -2.27 -18.46 0.20
C LYS A 109 -0.78 -18.76 0.09
N THR A 110 -0.09 -18.20 -0.89
CA THR A 110 1.37 -18.33 -1.01
C THR A 110 2.06 -17.52 0.09
N ARG A 111 3.35 -17.80 0.31
CA ARG A 111 4.17 -17.02 1.24
C ARG A 111 4.25 -15.55 0.85
N THR A 112 4.48 -15.27 -0.44
CA THR A 112 4.59 -13.88 -0.95
C THR A 112 3.27 -13.15 -0.84
N GLY A 113 2.15 -13.82 -1.13
CA GLY A 113 0.81 -13.25 -0.92
C GLY A 113 0.51 -12.97 0.55
N THR A 114 0.84 -13.90 1.45
CA THR A 114 0.66 -13.71 2.89
C THR A 114 1.46 -12.50 3.39
N GLU A 115 2.72 -12.37 2.99
CA GLU A 115 3.57 -11.23 3.35
C GLU A 115 2.99 -9.91 2.81
N ALA A 116 2.50 -9.89 1.56
CA ALA A 116 1.86 -8.71 0.97
C ALA A 116 0.55 -8.32 1.66
N ILE A 117 -0.31 -9.29 2.02
CA ILE A 117 -1.56 -9.02 2.74
C ILE A 117 -1.28 -8.43 4.13
N VAL A 118 -0.27 -8.95 4.84
CA VAL A 118 0.15 -8.40 6.14
C VAL A 118 0.63 -6.96 5.99
N GLU A 119 1.38 -6.64 4.93
CA GLU A 119 1.79 -5.27 4.60
C GLU A 119 0.57 -4.37 4.33
N VAL A 120 -0.37 -4.82 3.50
CA VAL A 120 -1.61 -4.09 3.19
C VAL A 120 -2.43 -3.82 4.44
N GLN A 121 -2.70 -4.85 5.25
CA GLN A 121 -3.48 -4.72 6.49
C GLN A 121 -2.83 -3.75 7.47
N ARG A 122 -1.49 -3.79 7.60
CA ARG A 122 -0.75 -2.84 8.42
C ARG A 122 -0.91 -1.42 7.89
N THR A 123 -0.74 -1.23 6.58
CA THR A 123 -0.82 0.09 5.92
C THR A 123 -2.21 0.70 6.08
N GLU A 124 -3.26 -0.06 5.80
CA GLU A 124 -4.64 0.41 5.95
C GLU A 124 -5.00 0.69 7.41
N LYS A 125 -4.50 -0.12 8.35
CA LYS A 125 -4.65 0.16 9.79
C LYS A 125 -4.00 1.49 10.17
N LEU A 126 -2.84 1.82 9.61
CA LEU A 126 -2.15 3.09 9.85
C LEU A 126 -2.89 4.25 9.19
N LYS A 127 -3.37 4.10 7.95
CA LYS A 127 -4.21 5.10 7.28
C LYS A 127 -5.44 5.44 8.10
N ARG A 128 -6.19 4.44 8.57
CA ARG A 128 -7.37 4.66 9.41
C ARG A 128 -7.05 5.42 10.71
N ARG A 129 -5.94 5.09 11.36
CA ARG A 129 -5.48 5.82 12.56
C ARG A 129 -5.12 7.27 12.24
N ALA A 130 -4.37 7.50 11.16
CA ALA A 130 -3.99 8.84 10.74
C ALA A 130 -5.23 9.69 10.40
N ILE A 131 -6.17 9.14 9.64
CA ILE A 131 -7.44 9.79 9.27
C ILE A 131 -8.25 10.14 10.53
N SER A 132 -8.33 9.24 11.52
CA SER A 132 -9.02 9.52 12.78
C SER A 132 -8.43 10.70 13.57
N GLN A 133 -7.18 11.07 13.28
CA GLN A 133 -6.47 12.21 13.85
C GLN A 133 -6.39 13.40 12.88
N GLY A 134 -7.08 13.36 11.74
CA GLY A 134 -7.04 14.41 10.72
C GLY A 134 -5.70 14.55 10.00
N ARG A 135 -4.92 13.46 9.92
CA ARG A 135 -3.54 13.46 9.41
C ARG A 135 -3.33 12.40 8.34
N THR A 136 -2.25 12.54 7.59
CA THR A 136 -1.75 11.51 6.67
C THR A 136 -0.84 10.50 7.39
N VAL A 137 -0.63 9.34 6.78
CA VAL A 137 0.29 8.31 7.31
C VAL A 137 1.72 8.84 7.44
N ALA A 138 2.16 9.65 6.48
CA ALA A 138 3.48 10.25 6.49
C ALA A 138 3.64 11.23 7.64
N GLU A 139 2.64 12.07 7.91
CA GLU A 139 2.63 12.97 9.07
C GLU A 139 2.70 12.19 10.39
N SER A 140 1.91 11.12 10.53
CA SER A 140 2.01 10.23 11.70
C SER A 140 3.37 9.53 11.81
N ALA A 141 4.04 9.23 10.69
CA ALA A 141 5.38 8.66 10.69
C ALA A 141 6.44 9.71 11.08
N MET A 142 6.34 10.94 10.59
CA MET A 142 7.21 12.06 10.95
C MET A 142 7.13 12.39 12.44
N ILE A 143 5.93 12.47 13.02
CA ILE A 143 5.77 12.68 14.48
C ILE A 143 6.46 11.55 15.25
N ARG A 144 6.27 10.29 14.84
CA ARG A 144 6.90 9.15 15.53
C ARG A 144 8.43 9.20 15.45
N ALA A 145 8.99 9.53 14.28
CA ALA A 145 10.42 9.70 14.10
C ALA A 145 10.97 10.86 14.96
N PHE A 146 10.27 12.00 14.94
CA PHE A 146 10.61 13.17 15.74
C PHE A 146 10.60 12.86 17.24
N ASN A 147 9.52 12.26 17.75
CA ASN A 147 9.40 11.90 19.17
C ASN A 147 10.46 10.88 19.60
N ALA A 148 10.82 9.94 18.72
CA ALA A 148 11.90 9.00 19.00
C ALA A 148 13.26 9.71 19.10
N GLN A 149 13.58 10.59 18.16
CA GLN A 149 14.82 11.38 18.20
C GLN A 149 14.85 12.34 19.40
N LEU A 150 13.70 12.92 19.78
CA LEU A 150 13.56 13.76 20.98
C LEU A 150 13.78 12.98 22.28
N ALA A 151 13.27 11.75 22.36
CA ALA A 151 13.51 10.89 23.51
C ALA A 151 15.00 10.52 23.63
N GLU A 152 15.67 10.20 22.51
CA GLU A 152 17.12 9.96 22.51
C GLU A 152 17.90 11.23 22.92
N TYR A 153 17.58 12.38 22.32
CA TYR A 153 18.23 13.65 22.63
C TYR A 153 18.07 14.03 24.10
N SER A 154 16.85 13.95 24.63
CA SER A 154 16.55 14.29 26.04
C SER A 154 17.27 13.37 27.02
N SER A 155 17.41 12.09 26.67
CA SER A 155 18.16 11.11 27.48
C SER A 155 19.65 11.41 27.49
N GLU A 156 20.22 11.75 26.33
CA GLU A 156 21.65 12.09 26.21
C GLU A 156 21.98 13.45 26.81
N LEU A 157 21.08 14.45 26.72
CA LEU A 157 21.25 15.75 27.36
C LEU A 157 21.36 15.61 28.89
N LYS A 158 20.57 14.72 29.50
CA LYS A 158 20.66 14.41 30.93
C LYS A 158 22.00 13.77 31.32
N LYS A 159 22.64 13.03 30.42
CA LYS A 159 23.97 12.43 30.63
C LYS A 159 25.09 13.43 30.37
N ALA A 160 24.97 14.26 29.34
CA ALA A 160 25.93 15.30 28.99
C ALA A 160 26.01 16.44 30.03
N LEU A 161 24.94 16.67 30.81
CA LEU A 161 25.03 17.51 32.02
C LEU A 161 26.01 16.95 33.07
N GLN A 162 26.47 15.71 32.92
CA GLN A 162 27.48 15.06 33.78
C GLN A 162 28.86 14.97 33.10
N ASP A 163 28.99 15.26 31.81
CA ASP A 163 30.23 15.12 31.02
C ASP A 163 30.25 16.13 29.85
N ASP A 164 31.26 16.99 29.77
CA ASP A 164 31.39 18.08 28.78
C ASP A 164 31.30 17.59 27.32
N SER A 165 30.09 17.50 26.78
CA SER A 165 29.85 16.97 25.43
C SER A 165 29.65 18.11 24.42
N VAL A 166 30.71 18.40 23.67
CA VAL A 166 30.66 19.27 22.49
C VAL A 166 30.08 18.50 21.30
N GLY A 167 29.06 19.05 20.63
CA GLY A 167 28.51 18.49 19.37
C GLY A 167 27.18 17.73 19.48
N LEU A 168 26.52 17.75 20.65
CA LEU A 168 25.23 17.05 20.84
C LEU A 168 24.10 17.64 19.96
N GLN A 169 24.12 18.95 19.71
CA GLN A 169 23.10 19.62 18.90
C GLN A 169 23.11 19.16 17.45
N ASP A 170 24.28 19.05 16.81
CA ASP A 170 24.38 18.63 15.41
C ASP A 170 23.97 17.17 15.22
N LYS A 171 24.30 16.30 16.18
CA LYS A 171 23.95 14.88 16.17
C LYS A 171 22.44 14.64 16.20
N TYR A 172 21.69 15.49 16.89
CA TYR A 172 20.25 15.37 17.08
C TYR A 172 19.43 16.40 16.30
N TRP A 173 20.03 17.07 15.31
CA TRP A 173 19.29 17.86 14.33
C TRP A 173 18.29 16.95 13.58
N PRO A 174 17.02 17.37 13.35
CA PRO A 174 16.45 18.71 13.58
C PRO A 174 15.81 18.94 14.94
N VAL A 175 15.80 17.95 15.84
CA VAL A 175 15.10 18.06 17.13
C VAL A 175 15.82 18.99 18.11
N SER A 176 17.15 19.04 18.05
CA SER A 176 17.98 19.85 18.95
C SER A 176 17.68 21.36 18.94
N VAL A 177 17.10 21.87 17.86
CA VAL A 177 16.71 23.30 17.74
C VAL A 177 15.21 23.53 17.84
N PHE A 178 14.42 22.46 17.98
CA PHE A 178 13.00 22.60 18.21
C PHE A 178 12.81 23.20 19.60
N ASN A 179 12.05 24.29 19.72
CA ASN A 179 11.80 24.90 21.02
C ASN A 179 10.80 24.04 21.80
N VAL A 180 11.37 23.13 22.60
CA VAL A 180 10.68 22.12 23.42
C VAL A 180 9.83 22.79 24.51
N ASP A 181 10.31 23.87 25.13
CA ASP A 181 9.67 24.51 26.30
C ASP A 181 8.33 25.21 25.99
N THR A 182 8.05 25.50 24.72
CA THR A 182 6.82 26.17 24.28
C THR A 182 5.86 25.26 23.49
N ASN A 183 6.32 24.12 22.96
CA ASN A 183 5.61 23.39 21.90
C ASN A 183 5.38 21.88 22.15
N ILE A 184 5.90 21.26 23.23
CA ILE A 184 5.75 19.80 23.46
C ILE A 184 4.27 19.35 23.52
N SER A 185 3.39 20.19 24.07
CA SER A 185 2.00 19.81 24.33
C SER A 185 1.11 19.84 23.08
N GLN A 186 1.63 20.31 21.93
CA GLN A 186 0.86 20.44 20.70
C GLN A 186 1.51 19.64 19.58
N GLU A 187 0.99 18.43 19.34
CA GLU A 187 1.39 17.61 18.18
C GLU A 187 1.27 18.38 16.85
N GLU A 188 0.39 19.38 16.78
CA GLU A 188 0.24 20.30 15.65
C GLU A 188 1.48 21.17 15.41
N ALA A 189 2.14 21.64 16.47
CA ALA A 189 3.38 22.41 16.37
C ALA A 189 4.54 21.54 15.88
N VAL A 190 4.62 20.29 16.37
CA VAL A 190 5.58 19.29 15.87
C VAL A 190 5.34 19.02 14.38
N LEU A 191 4.08 18.84 13.97
CA LEU A 191 3.75 18.65 12.56
C LEU A 191 4.11 19.85 11.69
N ALA A 192 3.77 21.06 12.13
CA ALA A 192 4.11 22.28 11.40
C ALA A 192 5.62 22.39 11.20
N TYR A 193 6.41 22.04 12.22
CA TYR A 193 7.86 21.98 12.13
C TYR A 193 8.35 20.89 11.17
N CYS A 194 7.80 19.68 11.26
CA CYS A 194 8.12 18.56 10.37
C CYS A 194 7.77 18.82 8.90
N ARG A 195 6.85 19.74 8.59
CA ARG A 195 6.49 20.09 7.20
C ARG A 195 7.60 20.86 6.47
N ASN A 196 8.56 21.46 7.17
CA ASN A 196 9.72 22.09 6.53
C ASN A 196 10.62 21.04 5.87
N ASP A 197 10.97 21.23 4.60
CA ASP A 197 11.72 20.23 3.82
C ASP A 197 13.11 19.92 4.41
N GLY A 198 13.77 20.92 5.01
CA GLY A 198 15.03 20.70 5.74
C GLY A 198 14.87 19.80 6.98
N VAL A 199 13.74 19.92 7.68
CA VAL A 199 13.40 19.08 8.84
C VAL A 199 13.03 17.67 8.40
N LYS A 200 12.24 17.53 7.32
CA LYS A 200 11.96 16.23 6.70
C LYS A 200 13.27 15.52 6.35
N GLY A 201 14.15 16.18 5.62
CA GLY A 201 15.46 15.63 5.23
C GLY A 201 16.32 15.20 6.42
N GLY A 202 16.30 15.99 7.51
CA GLY A 202 16.96 15.63 8.76
C GLY A 202 16.39 14.36 9.42
N LEU A 203 15.06 14.26 9.49
CA LEU A 203 14.38 13.08 10.04
C LEU A 203 14.60 11.82 9.18
N PHE A 204 14.63 11.97 7.84
CA PHE A 204 14.99 10.88 6.93
C PHE A 204 16.39 10.34 7.23
N LYS A 205 17.39 11.22 7.30
CA LYS A 205 18.77 10.85 7.64
C LYS A 205 18.87 10.18 9.01
N TYR A 206 18.11 10.65 9.99
CA TYR A 206 18.06 10.03 11.31
C TYR A 206 17.55 8.58 11.26
N VAL A 207 16.44 8.33 10.55
CA VAL A 207 15.87 6.99 10.40
C VAL A 207 16.80 6.07 9.59
N GLU A 208 17.44 6.58 8.54
CA GLU A 208 18.47 5.85 7.78
C GLU A 208 19.66 5.45 8.67
N GLY A 209 20.19 6.39 9.46
CA GLY A 209 21.26 6.11 10.42
C GLY A 209 20.86 5.11 11.51
N LEU A 210 19.59 5.09 11.93
CA LEU A 210 19.07 4.05 12.83
C LEU A 210 19.05 2.67 12.15
N ILE A 211 18.63 2.59 10.89
CA ILE A 211 18.63 1.34 10.11
C ILE A 211 20.05 0.80 10.02
N GLU A 212 21.02 1.63 9.65
CA GLU A 212 22.43 1.25 9.57
C GLU A 212 22.97 0.75 10.92
N ARG A 213 22.71 1.47 12.01
CA ARG A 213 23.12 1.06 13.36
C ARG A 213 22.50 -0.29 13.75
N LYS A 214 21.21 -0.50 13.48
CA LYS A 214 20.52 -1.76 13.78
C LYS A 214 21.04 -2.91 12.91
N MET A 215 21.37 -2.66 11.65
CA MET A 215 22.01 -3.65 10.77
C MET A 215 23.40 -4.04 11.27
N LYS A 216 24.24 -3.07 11.66
CA LYS A 216 25.57 -3.32 12.26
C LYS A 216 25.49 -4.13 13.55
N ASN A 217 24.42 -3.96 14.32
CA ASN A 217 24.17 -4.71 15.56
C ASN A 217 23.39 -6.02 15.35
N PHE A 218 23.25 -6.52 14.11
CA PHE A 218 22.50 -7.72 13.74
C PHE A 218 21.02 -7.73 14.19
N ALA A 219 20.46 -6.57 14.49
CA ALA A 219 19.05 -6.38 14.87
C ALA A 219 18.16 -6.27 13.62
N ILE A 220 18.22 -7.27 12.74
CA ILE A 220 17.59 -7.28 11.40
C ILE A 220 16.08 -6.98 11.48
N ARG A 221 15.38 -7.54 12.47
CA ARG A 221 13.93 -7.31 12.65
C ARG A 221 13.61 -5.84 12.95
N GLU A 222 14.43 -5.17 13.74
CA GLU A 222 14.25 -3.75 14.06
C GLU A 222 14.59 -2.86 12.86
N ALA A 223 15.65 -3.20 12.12
CA ALA A 223 15.98 -2.52 10.86
C ALA A 223 14.83 -2.64 9.84
N SER A 224 14.20 -3.82 9.73
CA SER A 224 13.03 -4.01 8.87
C SER A 224 11.85 -3.14 9.30
N LYS A 225 11.57 -3.01 10.61
CA LYS A 225 10.50 -2.12 11.10
C LYS A 225 10.77 -0.66 10.72
N LEU A 226 12.02 -0.21 10.86
CA LEU A 226 12.44 1.17 10.52
C LEU A 226 12.39 1.46 9.02
N ARG A 227 12.72 0.48 8.16
CA ARG A 227 12.52 0.61 6.70
C ARG A 227 11.07 0.89 6.34
N VAL A 228 10.12 0.29 7.08
CA VAL A 228 8.70 0.58 6.86
C VAL A 228 8.37 2.01 7.31
N VAL A 229 8.92 2.50 8.42
CA VAL A 229 8.75 3.91 8.84
C VAL A 229 9.29 4.87 7.78
N LEU A 230 10.45 4.56 7.20
CA LEU A 230 11.05 5.34 6.11
C LEU A 230 10.12 5.40 4.88
N LYS A 231 9.59 4.24 4.47
CA LYS A 231 8.62 4.15 3.36
C LYS A 231 7.33 4.92 3.66
N GLU A 232 6.82 4.83 4.88
CA GLU A 232 5.64 5.56 5.35
C GLU A 232 5.87 7.09 5.29
N MET A 233 7.08 7.57 5.62
CA MET A 233 7.46 8.99 5.50
C MET A 233 7.61 9.44 4.04
N GLN A 234 8.10 8.56 3.15
CA GLN A 234 8.28 8.84 1.72
C GLN A 234 6.96 9.02 0.96
N CYS A 235 5.83 8.54 1.48
CA CYS A 235 4.51 8.72 0.88
C CYS A 235 4.02 10.19 0.86
N PHE A 236 4.86 11.17 1.20
CA PHE A 236 4.60 12.61 1.09
C PHE A 236 5.22 13.26 -0.17
N GLY A 237 5.57 12.46 -1.19
CA GLY A 237 6.29 12.92 -2.39
C GLY A 237 5.66 12.61 -3.73
N VAL A 238 4.34 12.35 -3.81
CA VAL A 238 3.65 12.21 -5.09
C VAL A 238 2.44 13.15 -5.10
N PRO A 239 2.52 14.31 -5.77
CA PRO A 239 1.34 14.85 -6.41
C PRO A 239 0.89 13.80 -7.41
N VAL A 240 -0.37 13.37 -7.32
CA VAL A 240 -1.02 12.68 -8.44
C VAL A 240 -1.29 13.77 -9.47
N ASP A 241 -0.26 14.14 -10.22
CA ASP A 241 -0.46 14.70 -11.55
C ASP A 241 -0.37 13.53 -12.51
N GLU A 242 -1.46 13.36 -13.26
CA GLU A 242 -1.52 12.52 -14.44
C GLU A 242 -0.36 12.90 -15.39
N ASP A 243 0.24 11.90 -16.02
CA ASP A 243 1.25 12.01 -17.09
C ASP A 243 2.71 12.31 -16.70
N VAL A 244 3.39 11.36 -16.03
CA VAL A 244 4.80 11.06 -16.37
C VAL A 244 5.09 9.57 -16.17
N GLU A 245 5.30 8.85 -17.28
CA GLU A 245 5.98 7.55 -17.26
C GLU A 245 7.40 7.74 -16.73
N VAL A 246 7.66 7.31 -15.50
CA VAL A 246 9.03 7.18 -15.00
C VAL A 246 9.42 5.71 -15.06
N GLU A 247 10.15 5.36 -16.14
CA GLU A 247 10.87 4.11 -16.27
C GLU A 247 11.79 3.92 -15.05
N PHE A 248 11.52 2.88 -14.26
CA PHE A 248 12.46 2.36 -13.29
C PHE A 248 13.18 1.15 -13.91
N SER A 249 14.33 1.39 -14.54
CA SER A 249 15.21 0.31 -15.05
C SER A 249 16.14 -0.18 -13.94
N PRO A 250 16.15 -1.50 -13.59
CA PRO A 250 17.24 -2.11 -12.86
C PRO A 250 18.37 -2.45 -13.84
N THR A 251 19.59 -2.05 -13.51
CA THR A 251 20.79 -2.27 -14.32
C THR A 251 21.17 -3.75 -14.48
N LYS A 252 21.24 -4.16 -15.77
CA LYS A 252 22.21 -5.03 -16.47
C LYS A 252 22.39 -6.50 -16.04
N ASP A 253 21.91 -7.43 -16.88
CA ASP A 253 22.74 -8.17 -17.85
C ASP A 253 21.89 -9.18 -18.65
N ALA A 254 21.77 -8.97 -19.96
CA ALA A 254 21.64 -10.03 -20.98
C ALA A 254 21.60 -9.40 -22.38
N ASN A 255 22.65 -9.68 -23.16
CA ASN A 255 22.78 -9.39 -24.58
C ASN A 255 21.60 -9.91 -25.39
N CYS A 256 20.99 -9.06 -26.22
CA CYS A 256 20.32 -9.49 -27.45
C CYS A 256 20.37 -8.38 -28.51
N ARG A 257 21.22 -8.57 -29.53
CA ARG A 257 21.10 -7.92 -30.83
C ARG A 257 19.94 -8.55 -31.58
N VAL A 258 18.90 -7.80 -31.95
CA VAL A 258 18.14 -8.05 -33.19
C VAL A 258 17.68 -6.71 -33.76
N GLY A 259 18.08 -6.45 -35.00
CA GLY A 259 17.63 -5.29 -35.76
C GLY A 259 16.24 -5.49 -36.35
N GLY A 260 15.47 -4.40 -36.38
CA GLY A 260 14.22 -4.29 -37.12
C GLY A 260 14.18 -2.93 -37.81
N LYS A 261 14.60 -2.92 -39.07
CA LYS A 261 14.62 -1.76 -39.97
C LYS A 261 13.31 -1.74 -40.77
N ARG A 262 12.89 -0.53 -41.20
CA ARG A 262 11.86 -0.15 -42.22
C ARG A 262 10.52 0.29 -41.60
N LYS A 263 9.81 1.34 -42.05
CA LYS A 263 9.93 2.28 -43.20
C LYS A 263 8.89 3.40 -42.91
N SER A 264 9.27 4.68 -42.85
CA SER A 264 9.21 5.74 -43.90
C SER A 264 7.83 6.30 -44.30
N VAL A 265 7.83 7.62 -44.62
CA VAL A 265 6.93 8.42 -45.52
C VAL A 265 5.82 9.19 -44.77
N LEU A 266 5.54 10.50 -44.90
CA LEU A 266 5.93 11.73 -45.65
C LEU A 266 5.41 12.90 -44.75
N GLY A 267 5.81 14.17 -44.74
CA GLY A 267 6.42 15.08 -45.70
C GLY A 267 6.34 16.52 -45.13
N HIS A 268 7.09 17.43 -45.76
CA HIS A 268 7.60 18.71 -45.29
C HIS A 268 6.65 19.92 -45.16
N SER A 269 7.23 20.94 -44.51
CA SER A 269 7.08 22.40 -44.69
C SER A 269 6.03 23.06 -43.79
N GLY A 270 6.27 24.21 -43.18
CA GLY A 270 7.39 25.14 -43.29
C GLY A 270 7.35 26.15 -42.15
N GLU A 271 8.53 26.70 -41.87
CA GLU A 271 8.79 27.76 -40.91
C GLU A 271 8.07 29.06 -41.29
N THR A 272 7.46 29.73 -40.33
CA THR A 272 7.39 31.21 -40.34
C THR A 272 7.73 31.75 -38.96
N SER A 273 8.90 32.36 -38.91
CA SER A 273 9.40 33.31 -37.92
C SER A 273 8.55 34.58 -37.88
N TYR A 274 8.21 35.07 -36.69
CA TYR A 274 7.93 36.50 -36.46
C TYR A 274 8.56 36.95 -35.15
N GLU A 275 9.45 37.92 -35.31
CA GLU A 275 10.26 38.57 -34.29
C GLU A 275 9.48 39.69 -33.55
N MET A 276 9.87 39.89 -32.28
CA MET A 276 9.84 41.14 -31.49
C MET A 276 8.51 41.86 -31.17
N LYS A 277 8.30 42.13 -29.88
CA LYS A 277 8.61 43.46 -29.28
C LYS A 277 8.55 43.48 -27.74
N LYS A 278 9.57 44.12 -27.15
CA LYS A 278 9.74 44.41 -25.72
C LYS A 278 8.80 45.53 -25.24
N ARG A 279 8.56 45.48 -23.92
CA ARG A 279 7.85 46.39 -22.98
C ARG A 279 8.04 47.89 -23.22
N PRO A 280 7.20 48.70 -22.53
CA PRO A 280 7.78 49.55 -21.49
C PRO A 280 7.05 49.50 -20.14
N LYS A 281 7.81 49.84 -19.09
CA LYS A 281 7.41 50.07 -17.70
C LYS A 281 6.53 51.32 -17.58
N GLN A 282 5.65 51.38 -16.58
CA GLN A 282 5.33 52.63 -15.90
C GLN A 282 5.27 52.42 -14.39
N ASN A 283 6.10 53.20 -13.69
CA ASN A 283 5.98 53.52 -12.28
C ASN A 283 4.83 54.52 -12.10
N LYS A 284 4.09 54.39 -11.01
CA LYS A 284 3.71 55.49 -10.13
C LYS A 284 3.57 54.96 -8.71
#